data_AF-A0A955C8S5-F1
#
_entry.id   AF-A0A955C8S5-F1
#
_cell.length_a   1.000
_cell.length_b   1.000
_cell.length_c   1.000
_cell.angle_alpha   90.00
_cell.angle_beta   90.00
_cell.angle_gamma   90.00
#
_symmetry.space_group_name_H-M   'P 1'
#
loop_
_entity.id
_entity.type
_entity.pdbx_description
1 polymer ?
#
loop_
_entity_poly.entity_id
_entity_poly.type
_entity_poly.pdbx_seq_one_letter_code
_entity_poly.pdbx_strand_id
1 'polypeptide(L)'
;MNTSTLILAALVNPALFWGGAAAMGAPIIIHILAKRRFRRIRWAAMSFLMDADKQNRKRVRIEELILLALRCLAVLLIGLLVSRPFIQPSGVSALLGGTQRTERIFLLDDSFSMGYQSNDRTLIEDMKSSVRNLLQRLRDHAPHDTITLLRTTAPDDPIVEGAILDDRQYELLLARLEALQPTQQSQSVERCMSSVRKLLDGDDGVLSCVLYVISDFQEVDWLTAAAATGEGNATSATLAAELTDWKNDERDVRVVLVDVGDDSPQNVAITDLQSMQRQVVTGVSAQLEATVQNFGTSDADALELQISSDASGAGSVPTDPIPAGRKVAAAISTVIQRAGDASIIVSANPDRLPIDDTRYLALEATDGVRVLIVNGEPSTDSYLDEVHLLTTALRPEGDVFSGNQVDVIDESALDGASLDDYHLVILCNLYRVSEPIADDLHRFVFAGGGLAIFLGDQVSDPMAYNATLYRDGKGLLPASLQSIVRAKESGVHLAPSDFLHPVVRVFSGQVNPFLDRVNFFQYFATEPATFEPDEQAAEKSAREPTTVIARYDDDDATPAIMERGYGRGRVLLFTSSCDLEWNDWARDASYVIGMLEVTQHLARAGDANRSTTVGQPLTFALNPS
;
A
#
# COMPACT_ATOMS: atom_id res chain seq x y z
N MET A 1 20.99 53.91 3.40
CA MET A 1 19.82 54.76 3.10
C MET A 1 19.71 55.86 4.14
N ASN A 2 19.37 57.09 3.76
CA ASN A 2 19.16 58.20 4.70
C ASN A 2 17.91 57.91 5.56
N THR A 3 17.93 58.25 6.85
CA THR A 3 16.77 58.10 7.75
C THR A 3 15.51 58.80 7.21
N SER A 4 15.69 59.92 6.51
CA SER A 4 14.61 60.65 5.84
C SER A 4 13.92 59.84 4.74
N THR A 5 14.64 58.96 4.02
CA THR A 5 14.05 58.11 2.96
C THR A 5 13.23 56.94 3.50
N LEU A 6 13.57 56.42 4.69
CA LEU A 6 12.82 55.35 5.35
C LEU A 6 11.47 55.84 5.87
N ILE A 7 11.43 57.05 6.44
CA ILE A 7 10.18 57.66 6.93
C ILE A 7 9.23 57.94 5.75
N LEU A 8 9.76 58.36 4.59
CA LEU A 8 8.95 58.63 3.40
C LEU A 8 8.36 57.37 2.77
N ALA A 9 9.06 56.23 2.84
CA ALA A 9 8.58 54.94 2.32
C ALA A 9 7.45 54.33 3.18
N ALA A 10 7.36 54.70 4.46
CA ALA A 10 6.34 54.21 5.39
C ALA A 10 5.03 55.04 5.35
N LEU A 11 4.96 56.09 4.54
CA LEU A 11 3.82 57.01 4.45
C LEU A 11 3.08 56.81 3.13
N VAL A 12 1.77 56.58 3.18
CA VAL A 12 0.94 56.40 1.97
C VAL A 12 0.87 57.69 1.13
N ASN A 13 0.93 58.85 1.78
CA ASN A 13 0.88 60.17 1.12
C ASN A 13 1.98 61.11 1.66
N PRO A 14 3.23 61.00 1.20
CA PRO A 14 4.36 61.77 1.74
C PRO A 14 4.21 63.29 1.54
N ALA A 15 3.52 63.72 0.49
CA ALA A 15 3.24 65.14 0.24
C ALA A 15 2.33 65.78 1.32
N LEU A 16 1.38 65.00 1.87
CA LEU A 16 0.46 65.48 2.92
C LEU A 16 1.18 65.65 4.27
N PHE A 17 2.18 64.81 4.57
CA PHE A 17 3.03 64.97 5.74
C PHE A 17 3.81 66.29 5.70
N TRP A 18 4.45 66.61 4.56
CA TRP A 18 5.13 67.89 4.38
C TRP A 18 4.18 69.08 4.45
N GLY A 19 2.95 68.93 3.94
CA GLY A 19 1.88 69.91 4.12
C GLY A 19 1.53 70.15 5.60
N GLY A 20 1.40 69.09 6.39
CA GLY A 20 1.18 69.17 7.83
C GLY A 20 2.36 69.78 8.60
N ALA A 21 3.58 69.41 8.24
CA ALA A 21 4.81 69.96 8.81
C ALA A 21 4.96 71.47 8.49
N ALA A 22 4.60 71.90 7.27
CA ALA A 22 4.55 73.32 6.91
C ALA A 22 3.43 74.07 7.67
N ALA A 23 2.28 73.42 7.87
CA ALA A 23 1.14 73.97 8.62
C ALA A 23 1.45 74.20 10.11
N MET A 24 2.45 73.50 10.68
CA MET A 24 3.00 73.79 12.02
C MET A 24 3.50 75.24 12.15
N GLY A 25 3.85 75.90 11.04
CA GLY A 25 4.19 77.32 11.02
C GLY A 25 3.01 78.26 11.35
N ALA A 26 1.76 77.84 11.12
CA ALA A 26 0.59 78.70 11.28
C ALA A 26 0.37 79.16 12.75
N PRO A 27 0.37 78.29 13.78
CA PRO A 27 0.30 78.73 15.18
C PRO A 27 1.42 79.70 15.57
N ILE A 28 2.64 79.49 15.06
CA ILE A 28 3.81 80.33 15.33
C ILE A 28 3.62 81.72 14.71
N ILE A 29 3.21 81.78 13.45
CA ILE A 29 2.95 83.04 12.73
C ILE A 29 1.79 83.81 13.39
N ILE A 30 0.70 83.14 13.74
CA ILE A 30 -0.45 83.75 14.43
C ILE A 30 -0.03 84.30 15.80
N HIS A 31 0.78 83.57 16.56
CA HIS A 31 1.30 84.03 17.86
C HIS A 31 2.13 85.32 17.71
N ILE A 32 3.01 85.39 16.71
CA ILE A 32 3.84 86.57 16.44
C ILE A 32 2.98 87.77 15.99
N LEU A 33 1.94 87.54 15.17
CA LEU A 33 1.04 88.59 14.70
C LEU A 33 0.08 89.09 15.80
N ALA A 34 -0.41 88.21 16.67
CA ALA A 34 -1.24 88.57 17.81
C ALA A 34 -0.49 89.47 18.81
N LYS A 35 0.82 89.28 18.96
CA LYS A 35 1.69 90.13 19.78
C LYS A 35 1.77 91.59 19.30
N ARG A 36 1.30 91.90 18.08
CA ARG A 36 1.29 93.27 17.52
C ARG A 36 0.00 94.05 17.79
N ARG A 37 -1.05 93.44 18.36
CA ARG A 37 -2.33 94.11 18.66
C ARG A 37 -2.51 94.34 20.17
N PHE A 38 -1.69 95.20 20.76
CA PHE A 38 -1.99 95.75 22.10
C PHE A 38 -2.81 97.03 21.95
N ARG A 39 -4.12 96.97 22.26
CA ARG A 39 -4.92 98.19 22.49
C ARG A 39 -4.60 98.72 23.89
N ARG A 40 -3.95 99.87 23.97
CA ARG A 40 -3.74 100.59 25.23
C ARG A 40 -5.05 101.29 25.62
N ILE A 41 -5.68 100.85 26.70
CA ILE A 41 -6.80 101.56 27.34
C ILE A 41 -6.20 102.33 28.52
N ARG A 42 -6.43 103.65 28.60
CA ARG A 42 -6.00 104.48 29.73
C ARG A 42 -6.96 104.25 30.89
N TRP A 43 -6.55 103.48 31.89
CA TRP A 43 -7.27 103.36 33.16
C TRP A 43 -6.39 103.89 34.30
N ALA A 44 -6.98 104.70 35.19
CA ALA A 44 -6.26 105.60 36.08
C ALA A 44 -5.70 104.97 37.38
N ALA A 45 -5.71 103.64 37.55
CA ALA A 45 -5.26 102.96 38.77
C ALA A 45 -4.24 101.82 38.50
N MET A 46 -3.13 102.12 37.80
CA MET A 46 -2.18 101.12 37.31
C MET A 46 -1.12 100.66 38.33
N SER A 47 -0.90 101.42 39.41
CA SER A 47 0.24 101.21 40.32
C SER A 47 0.16 99.91 41.13
N PHE A 48 -1.03 99.42 41.50
CA PHE A 48 -1.18 98.16 42.22
C PHE A 48 -1.08 96.90 41.34
N LEU A 49 -1.30 97.03 40.03
CA LEU A 49 -1.23 95.91 39.07
C LEU A 49 0.20 95.66 38.57
N MET A 50 1.05 96.68 38.54
CA MET A 50 2.44 96.57 38.07
C MET A 50 3.36 95.80 39.03
N ASP A 51 3.05 95.80 40.34
CA ASP A 51 3.79 95.02 41.33
C ASP A 51 3.39 93.54 41.34
N ALA A 52 2.15 93.21 40.96
CA ALA A 52 1.71 91.83 40.71
C ALA A 52 2.22 91.25 39.37
N ASP A 53 2.35 92.08 38.32
CA ASP A 53 2.81 91.65 36.98
C ASP A 53 4.31 91.29 36.94
N LYS A 54 5.14 91.90 37.81
CA LYS A 54 6.58 91.60 37.87
C LYS A 54 6.89 90.19 38.39
N GLN A 55 6.04 89.61 39.25
CA GLN A 55 6.26 88.26 39.78
C GLN A 55 5.73 87.16 38.84
N ASN A 56 4.63 87.39 38.11
CA ASN A 56 4.02 86.36 37.25
C ASN A 56 4.51 86.34 35.78
N ARG A 57 5.28 87.34 35.35
CA ARG A 57 5.80 87.43 33.97
C ARG A 57 6.60 86.21 33.48
N LYS A 58 7.37 85.55 34.36
CA LYS A 58 8.11 84.33 33.98
C LYS A 58 7.17 83.14 33.78
N ARG A 59 6.19 82.96 34.67
CA ARG A 59 5.21 81.86 34.60
C ARG A 59 4.33 81.99 33.36
N VAL A 60 3.80 83.17 33.09
CA VAL A 60 2.96 83.44 31.91
C VAL A 60 3.74 83.17 30.61
N ARG A 61 5.02 83.56 30.51
CA ARG A 61 5.83 83.25 29.32
C ARG A 61 6.05 81.75 29.13
N ILE A 62 6.26 80.99 30.21
CA ILE A 62 6.45 79.53 30.12
C ILE A 62 5.14 78.85 29.72
N GLU A 63 4.02 79.24 30.31
CA GLU A 63 2.69 78.74 29.95
C GLU A 63 2.36 79.07 28.48
N GLU A 64 2.64 80.29 28.02
CA GLU A 64 2.47 80.68 26.61
C GLU A 64 3.36 79.87 25.66
N LEU A 65 4.62 79.59 26.03
CA LEU A 65 5.53 78.80 25.21
C LEU A 65 5.11 77.33 25.14
N ILE A 66 4.67 76.76 26.26
CA ILE A 66 4.16 75.38 26.32
C ILE A 66 2.86 75.27 25.51
N LEU A 67 1.93 76.22 25.64
CA LEU A 67 0.70 76.23 24.85
C LEU A 67 0.99 76.37 23.35
N LEU A 68 2.00 77.16 22.97
CA LEU A 68 2.43 77.27 21.58
C LEU A 68 3.02 75.95 21.07
N ALA A 69 3.90 75.31 21.85
CA ALA A 69 4.50 74.02 21.52
C ALA A 69 3.42 72.93 21.36
N LEU A 70 2.44 72.88 22.26
CA LEU A 70 1.36 71.90 22.23
C LEU A 70 0.43 72.12 21.03
N ARG A 71 0.18 73.36 20.63
CA ARG A 71 -0.55 73.68 19.38
C ARG A 71 0.23 73.25 18.13
N CYS A 72 1.54 73.46 18.11
CA CYS A 72 2.39 72.99 17.00
C CYS A 72 2.39 71.46 16.93
N LEU A 73 2.51 70.79 18.07
CA LEU A 73 2.47 69.33 18.18
C LEU A 73 1.12 68.77 17.71
N ALA A 74 0.00 69.38 18.08
CA ALA A 74 -1.32 68.95 17.64
C ALA A 74 -1.46 69.02 16.11
N VAL A 75 -1.00 70.11 15.48
CA VAL A 75 -1.03 70.25 14.01
C VAL A 75 -0.11 69.22 13.34
N LEU A 76 1.06 68.97 13.90
CA LEU A 76 1.99 67.94 13.40
C LEU A 76 1.38 66.54 13.48
N LEU A 77 0.73 66.20 14.60
CA LEU A 77 0.06 64.92 14.80
C LEU A 77 -1.13 64.73 13.86
N ILE A 78 -1.88 65.80 13.55
CA ILE A 78 -2.94 65.76 12.54
C ILE A 78 -2.34 65.52 11.15
N GLY A 79 -1.24 66.18 10.80
CA GLY A 79 -0.51 65.93 9.56
C GLY A 79 -0.06 64.47 9.45
N LEU A 80 0.45 63.91 10.54
CA LEU A 80 0.87 62.51 10.63
C LEU A 80 -0.33 61.55 10.51
N LEU A 81 -1.45 61.82 11.19
CA LEU A 81 -2.68 61.03 11.09
C LEU A 81 -3.23 61.00 9.65
N VAL A 82 -3.28 62.15 8.98
CA VAL A 82 -3.79 62.28 7.60
C VAL A 82 -2.84 61.62 6.60
N SER A 83 -1.54 61.64 6.86
CA SER A 83 -0.55 60.95 6.02
C SER A 83 -0.64 59.42 6.08
N ARG A 84 -1.46 58.87 7.00
CA ARG A 84 -1.72 57.43 7.20
C ARG A 84 -0.43 56.60 7.17
N PRO A 85 0.41 56.69 8.22
CA PRO A 85 1.59 55.84 8.30
C PRO A 85 1.17 54.37 8.31
N PHE A 86 1.74 53.60 7.39
CA PHE A 86 1.53 52.16 7.34
C PHE A 86 2.72 51.49 8.02
N ILE A 87 2.48 50.93 9.21
CA ILE A 87 3.52 50.25 10.00
C ILE A 87 3.61 48.81 9.49
N GLN A 88 4.60 48.52 8.65
CA GLN A 88 5.00 47.13 8.38
C GLN A 88 5.85 46.62 9.56
N PRO A 89 5.53 45.46 10.16
CA PRO A 89 6.32 44.85 11.25
C PRO A 89 7.82 44.73 10.92
N SER A 90 8.13 44.46 9.64
CA SER A 90 9.48 44.37 9.09
C SER A 90 10.27 45.70 9.12
N GLY A 91 9.60 46.86 9.04
CA GLY A 91 10.26 48.17 9.05
C GLY A 91 10.78 48.58 10.43
N VAL A 92 10.15 48.11 11.50
CA VAL A 92 10.58 48.37 12.90
C VAL A 92 11.75 47.47 13.28
N SER A 93 11.74 46.19 12.87
CA SER A 93 12.88 45.28 13.03
C SER A 93 14.12 45.72 12.23
N ALA A 94 13.94 46.26 11.02
CA ALA A 94 15.03 46.79 10.20
C ALA A 94 15.70 48.03 10.83
N LEU A 95 14.96 48.85 11.58
CA LEU A 95 15.50 50.00 12.34
C LEU A 95 16.27 49.57 13.61
N LEU A 96 16.02 48.36 14.11
CA LEU A 96 16.66 47.78 15.29
C LEU A 96 17.77 46.76 14.96
N GLY A 97 18.07 46.53 13.66
CA GLY A 97 19.18 45.67 13.23
C GLY A 97 18.90 44.16 13.25
N GLY A 98 17.65 43.74 13.42
CA GLY A 98 17.26 42.33 13.33
C GLY A 98 16.73 42.00 11.93
N THR A 99 17.57 41.48 11.04
CA THR A 99 17.06 40.74 9.89
C THR A 99 16.62 39.37 10.41
N GLN A 100 15.32 39.19 10.65
CA GLN A 100 14.79 37.85 10.92
C GLN A 100 15.05 36.99 9.68
N ARG A 101 16.00 36.06 9.79
CA ARG A 101 16.31 35.05 8.79
C ARG A 101 15.14 34.08 8.73
N THR A 102 14.57 33.87 7.56
CA THR A 102 13.50 32.89 7.37
C THR A 102 14.10 31.60 6.80
N GLU A 103 13.79 30.47 7.44
CA GLU A 103 14.07 29.14 6.92
C GLU A 103 13.02 28.78 5.85
N ARG A 104 13.47 28.35 4.68
CA ARG A 104 12.64 27.95 3.53
C ARG A 104 12.83 26.46 3.30
N ILE A 105 11.87 25.67 3.74
CA ILE A 105 11.90 24.23 3.58
C ILE A 105 11.08 23.87 2.36
N PHE A 106 11.65 23.17 1.40
CA PHE A 106 10.94 22.59 0.26
C PHE A 106 10.82 21.09 0.48
N LEU A 107 9.61 20.63 0.73
CA LEU A 107 9.24 19.23 0.73
C LEU A 107 8.80 18.86 -0.69
N LEU A 108 9.65 18.12 -1.39
CA LEU A 108 9.50 17.74 -2.77
C LEU A 108 8.93 16.34 -2.85
N ASP A 109 7.77 16.18 -3.47
CA ASP A 109 7.22 14.86 -3.75
C ASP A 109 8.05 14.15 -4.82
N ASP A 110 8.58 12.99 -4.46
CA ASP A 110 9.29 12.07 -5.37
C ASP A 110 8.70 10.66 -5.32
N SER A 111 7.42 10.55 -4.94
CA SER A 111 6.67 9.30 -4.92
C SER A 111 6.42 8.74 -6.33
N PHE A 112 5.89 7.52 -6.35
CA PHE A 112 5.55 6.79 -7.58
C PHE A 112 4.69 7.58 -8.58
N SER A 113 3.68 8.32 -8.12
CA SER A 113 2.75 9.06 -9.00
C SER A 113 3.39 10.25 -9.69
N MET A 114 4.51 10.78 -9.16
CA MET A 114 5.23 11.92 -9.75
C MET A 114 5.87 11.61 -11.11
N GLY A 115 5.90 10.32 -11.50
CA GLY A 115 6.26 9.87 -12.85
C GLY A 115 5.15 10.05 -13.90
N TYR A 116 3.94 10.44 -13.50
CA TYR A 116 2.81 10.59 -14.40
C TYR A 116 3.06 11.70 -15.44
N GLN A 117 2.69 11.44 -16.68
CA GLN A 117 2.89 12.33 -17.81
C GLN A 117 1.66 13.21 -18.05
N SER A 118 1.82 14.52 -17.88
CA SER A 118 0.85 15.54 -18.27
C SER A 118 1.49 16.53 -19.26
N ASN A 119 0.84 16.80 -20.39
CA ASN A 119 1.31 17.74 -21.42
C ASN A 119 2.76 17.51 -21.91
N ASP A 120 3.10 16.25 -22.24
CA ASP A 120 4.44 15.81 -22.70
C ASP A 120 5.58 15.98 -21.68
N ARG A 121 5.24 16.17 -20.40
CA ARG A 121 6.17 16.25 -19.27
C ARG A 121 5.69 15.40 -18.11
N THR A 122 6.61 14.99 -17.26
CA THR A 122 6.27 14.32 -16.00
C THR A 122 5.93 15.34 -14.91
N LEU A 123 5.10 14.97 -13.93
CA LEU A 123 4.77 15.87 -12.81
C LEU A 123 6.02 16.30 -12.04
N ILE A 124 7.03 15.42 -11.95
CA ILE A 124 8.33 15.77 -11.35
C ILE A 124 9.08 16.86 -12.14
N GLU A 125 8.94 16.93 -13.46
CA GLU A 125 9.53 18.01 -14.27
C GLU A 125 8.81 19.35 -14.07
N ASP A 126 7.50 19.32 -13.86
CA ASP A 126 6.71 20.51 -13.52
C ASP A 126 6.99 20.99 -12.10
N MET A 127 7.19 20.07 -11.15
CA MET A 127 7.73 20.38 -9.81
C MET A 127 9.11 21.04 -9.92
N LYS A 128 10.08 20.43 -10.64
CA LYS A 128 11.42 21.00 -10.83
C LYS A 128 11.36 22.41 -11.41
N SER A 129 10.51 22.63 -12.41
CA SER A 129 10.31 23.94 -13.03
C SER A 129 9.74 24.96 -12.04
N SER A 130 8.78 24.56 -11.20
CA SER A 130 8.17 25.40 -10.17
C SER A 130 9.17 25.78 -9.07
N VAL A 131 9.94 24.81 -8.57
CA VAL A 131 10.99 25.02 -7.57
C VAL A 131 12.10 25.92 -8.11
N ARG A 132 12.56 25.70 -9.34
CA ARG A 132 13.57 26.55 -10.00
C ARG A 132 13.13 28.02 -10.02
N ASN A 133 11.88 28.28 -10.42
CA ASN A 133 11.31 29.62 -10.45
C ASN A 133 11.21 30.24 -9.05
N LEU A 134 10.85 29.46 -8.03
CA LEU A 134 10.80 29.91 -6.63
C LEU A 134 12.20 30.24 -6.09
N LEU A 135 13.17 29.36 -6.29
CA LEU A 135 14.57 29.59 -5.87
C LEU A 135 15.16 30.84 -6.53
N GLN A 136 14.87 31.06 -7.82
CA GLN A 136 15.32 32.28 -8.51
C GLN A 136 14.72 33.54 -7.86
N ARG A 137 13.41 33.54 -7.57
CA ARG A 137 12.76 34.69 -6.90
C ARG A 137 13.30 34.92 -5.49
N LEU A 138 13.56 33.86 -4.73
CA LEU A 138 14.13 33.94 -3.39
C LEU A 138 15.55 34.49 -3.41
N ARG A 139 16.38 34.07 -4.37
CA ARG A 139 17.72 34.64 -4.57
C ARG A 139 17.66 36.15 -4.83
N ASP A 140 16.71 36.60 -5.65
CA ASP A 140 16.61 38.01 -6.05
C ASP A 140 16.03 38.92 -4.93
N HIS A 141 15.16 38.39 -4.07
CA HIS A 141 14.39 39.21 -3.09
C HIS A 141 14.69 38.90 -1.62
N ALA A 142 15.24 37.74 -1.31
CA ALA A 142 15.51 37.28 0.06
C ALA A 142 16.83 36.47 0.15
N PRO A 143 17.98 37.04 -0.26
CA PRO A 143 19.26 36.32 -0.33
C PRO A 143 19.85 35.89 1.02
N HIS A 144 19.27 36.36 2.13
CA HIS A 144 19.70 36.00 3.48
C HIS A 144 18.92 34.82 4.07
N ASP A 145 17.85 34.38 3.40
CA ASP A 145 17.07 33.21 3.80
C ASP A 145 17.89 31.93 3.61
N THR A 146 17.57 30.92 4.41
CA THR A 146 18.13 29.58 4.29
C THR A 146 17.21 28.63 3.58
N ILE A 147 17.78 27.72 2.82
CA ILE A 147 17.07 26.74 2.02
C ILE A 147 17.40 25.33 2.51
N THR A 148 16.35 24.57 2.78
CA THR A 148 16.41 23.13 3.04
C THR A 148 15.55 22.41 2.01
N LEU A 149 16.09 21.36 1.38
CA LEU A 149 15.40 20.53 0.39
C LEU A 149 15.22 19.11 0.94
N LEU A 150 13.98 18.66 1.05
CA LEU A 150 13.57 17.35 1.54
C LEU A 150 12.82 16.59 0.45
N ARG A 151 12.88 15.25 0.51
CA ARG A 151 12.10 14.34 -0.33
C ARG A 151 11.03 13.68 0.51
N THR A 152 9.83 13.47 -0.05
CA THR A 152 8.73 12.84 0.70
C THR A 152 8.99 11.36 0.98
N THR A 153 9.79 10.69 0.15
CA THR A 153 10.14 9.27 0.32
C THR A 153 11.37 9.05 1.23
N ALA A 154 12.18 10.09 1.44
CA ALA A 154 13.34 10.07 2.32
C ALA A 154 13.44 11.34 3.19
N PRO A 155 12.46 11.59 4.07
CA PRO A 155 12.35 12.86 4.80
C PRO A 155 13.44 13.06 5.86
N ASP A 156 14.05 11.98 6.37
CA ASP A 156 15.15 12.02 7.33
C ASP A 156 16.55 12.24 6.69
N ASP A 157 16.65 12.28 5.35
CA ASP A 157 17.90 12.47 4.59
C ASP A 157 17.79 13.69 3.66
N PRO A 158 17.99 14.93 4.19
CA PRO A 158 17.87 16.15 3.40
C PRO A 158 18.85 16.18 2.23
N ILE A 159 18.36 16.54 1.04
CA ILE A 159 19.22 16.79 -0.12
C ILE A 159 20.17 17.96 0.19
N VAL A 160 19.65 19.00 0.83
CA VAL A 160 20.39 20.17 1.32
C VAL A 160 19.73 20.63 2.61
N GLU A 161 20.53 21.05 3.59
CA GLU A 161 20.07 21.59 4.87
C GLU A 161 20.69 22.97 5.11
N GLY A 162 19.87 23.98 5.40
CA GLY A 162 20.28 25.30 5.87
C GLY A 162 21.21 26.09 4.93
N ALA A 163 21.10 25.92 3.60
CA ALA A 163 21.98 26.59 2.64
C ALA A 163 21.58 28.06 2.40
N ILE A 164 22.55 28.96 2.40
CA ILE A 164 22.34 30.36 2.00
C ILE A 164 22.47 30.46 0.47
N LEU A 165 21.53 31.14 -0.18
CA LEU A 165 21.44 31.30 -1.64
C LEU A 165 22.49 32.29 -2.20
N ASP A 166 23.77 31.91 -2.18
CA ASP A 166 24.80 32.54 -3.02
C ASP A 166 24.85 31.93 -4.44
N ASP A 167 25.59 32.55 -5.36
CA ASP A 167 25.65 32.10 -6.76
C ASP A 167 26.10 30.65 -6.90
N ARG A 168 27.04 30.19 -6.05
CA ARG A 168 27.58 28.83 -6.11
C ARG A 168 26.59 27.82 -5.55
N GLN A 169 25.96 28.14 -4.41
CA GLN A 169 24.95 27.30 -3.77
C GLN A 169 23.70 27.19 -4.63
N TYR A 170 23.31 28.27 -5.31
CA TYR A 170 22.22 28.26 -6.27
C TYR A 170 22.46 27.23 -7.39
N GLU A 171 23.63 27.28 -8.04
CA GLU A 171 23.97 26.31 -9.10
C GLU A 171 24.04 24.87 -8.58
N LEU A 172 24.57 24.66 -7.36
CA LEU A 172 24.60 23.33 -6.73
C LEU A 172 23.19 22.80 -6.41
N LEU A 173 22.31 23.66 -5.89
CA LEU A 173 20.92 23.34 -5.60
C LEU A 173 20.17 22.96 -6.87
N LEU A 174 20.35 23.72 -7.96
CA LEU A 174 19.77 23.40 -9.25
C LEU A 174 20.27 22.05 -9.77
N ALA A 175 21.58 21.79 -9.71
CA ALA A 175 22.13 20.50 -10.15
C ALA A 175 21.54 19.32 -9.37
N ARG A 176 21.34 19.46 -8.06
CA ARG A 176 20.69 18.43 -7.21
C ARG A 176 19.20 18.27 -7.53
N LEU A 177 18.49 19.36 -7.77
CA LEU A 177 17.09 19.37 -8.18
C LEU A 177 16.90 18.66 -9.53
N GLU A 178 17.77 18.92 -10.52
CA GLU A 178 17.70 18.28 -11.83
C GLU A 178 17.93 16.76 -11.76
N ALA A 179 18.78 16.31 -10.83
CA ALA A 179 19.10 14.90 -10.64
C ALA A 179 17.96 14.07 -10.02
N LEU A 180 16.90 14.70 -9.49
CA LEU A 180 15.78 13.99 -8.89
C LEU A 180 15.04 13.15 -9.93
N GLN A 181 14.59 11.96 -9.53
CA GLN A 181 13.76 11.06 -10.33
C GLN A 181 12.64 10.52 -9.43
N PRO A 182 11.46 10.19 -9.98
CA PRO A 182 10.40 9.54 -9.22
C PRO A 182 10.91 8.21 -8.67
N THR A 183 10.59 7.92 -7.43
CA THR A 183 10.87 6.64 -6.79
C THR A 183 9.71 5.66 -7.02
N GLN A 184 9.90 4.40 -6.63
CA GLN A 184 8.81 3.41 -6.60
C GLN A 184 8.19 3.28 -5.20
N GLN A 185 8.39 4.29 -4.34
CA GLN A 185 7.89 4.27 -2.96
C GLN A 185 6.64 5.14 -2.84
N SER A 186 5.77 4.78 -1.89
CA SER A 186 4.72 5.67 -1.40
C SER A 186 5.32 6.66 -0.39
N GLN A 187 4.73 7.84 -0.31
CA GLN A 187 5.13 8.87 0.65
C GLN A 187 4.45 8.68 2.01
N SER A 188 5.01 9.31 3.04
CA SER A 188 4.41 9.36 4.37
C SER A 188 4.41 10.78 4.90
N VAL A 189 3.24 11.41 4.87
CA VAL A 189 3.05 12.79 5.35
C VAL A 189 3.46 12.92 6.82
N GLU A 190 3.12 11.95 7.67
CA GLU A 190 3.49 11.92 9.08
C GLU A 190 5.00 11.94 9.28
N ARG A 191 5.75 11.06 8.61
CA ARG A 191 7.22 11.04 8.68
C ARG A 191 7.84 12.33 8.16
N CYS A 192 7.27 12.92 7.11
CA CYS A 192 7.71 14.19 6.57
C CYS A 192 7.55 15.32 7.60
N MET A 193 6.39 15.44 8.24
CA MET A 193 6.14 16.48 9.24
C MET A 193 7.03 16.31 10.48
N SER A 194 7.22 15.07 10.93
CA SER A 194 8.10 14.77 12.06
C SER A 194 9.57 15.12 11.76
N SER A 195 10.02 14.88 10.52
CA SER A 195 11.37 15.25 10.07
C SER A 195 11.54 16.77 9.97
N VAL A 196 10.55 17.47 9.42
CA VAL A 196 10.52 18.94 9.39
C VAL A 196 10.57 19.52 10.81
N ARG A 197 9.78 18.96 11.73
CA ARG A 197 9.78 19.37 13.14
C ARG A 197 11.15 19.20 13.78
N LYS A 198 11.80 18.06 13.55
CA LYS A 198 13.14 17.74 14.06
C LYS A 198 14.21 18.71 13.55
N LEU A 199 14.13 19.12 12.28
CA LEU A 199 15.03 20.14 11.70
C LEU A 199 14.82 21.50 12.37
N LEU A 200 13.57 21.92 12.56
CA LEU A 200 13.24 23.20 13.19
C LEU A 200 13.60 23.25 14.69
N ASP A 201 13.56 22.12 15.39
CA ASP A 201 14.02 22.04 16.78
C ASP A 201 15.55 21.95 16.91
N GLY A 202 16.26 21.63 15.82
CA GLY A 202 17.72 21.53 15.78
C GLY A 202 18.44 22.88 15.70
N ASP A 203 17.77 23.95 15.26
CA ASP A 203 18.32 25.31 15.14
C ASP A 203 17.44 26.33 15.86
N ASP A 204 17.81 26.63 17.12
CA ASP A 204 17.15 27.67 17.94
C ASP A 204 17.19 29.08 17.31
N GLY A 205 18.02 29.30 16.29
CA GLY A 205 18.10 30.55 15.54
C GLY A 205 16.96 30.75 14.54
N VAL A 206 16.18 29.71 14.22
CA VAL A 206 15.07 29.79 13.27
C VAL A 206 13.80 30.30 13.98
N LEU A 207 13.46 31.57 13.73
CA LEU A 207 12.26 32.21 14.28
C LEU A 207 11.10 32.28 13.27
N SER A 208 11.37 32.07 11.99
CA SER A 208 10.38 32.12 10.92
C SER A 208 10.66 31.01 9.92
N CYS A 209 9.65 30.19 9.62
CA CYS A 209 9.73 29.10 8.67
C CYS A 209 8.63 29.21 7.61
N VAL A 210 8.99 28.98 6.35
CA VAL A 210 8.04 28.74 5.26
C VAL A 210 8.28 27.35 4.68
N LEU A 211 7.30 26.47 4.86
CA LEU A 211 7.30 25.11 4.32
C LEU A 211 6.55 25.11 2.98
N TYR A 212 7.25 24.89 1.88
CA TYR A 212 6.69 24.63 0.57
C TYR A 212 6.51 23.13 0.39
N VAL A 213 5.27 22.68 0.22
CA VAL A 213 4.94 21.30 -0.13
C VAL A 213 4.55 21.29 -1.60
N ILE A 214 5.33 20.60 -2.43
CA ILE A 214 5.05 20.50 -3.87
C ILE A 214 4.79 19.02 -4.21
N SER A 215 3.56 18.71 -4.61
CA SER A 215 3.03 17.37 -4.79
C SER A 215 1.86 17.39 -5.78
N ASP A 216 1.45 16.24 -6.27
CA ASP A 216 0.20 16.00 -6.99
C ASP A 216 -1.00 15.74 -6.06
N PHE A 217 -0.76 15.70 -4.74
CA PHE A 217 -1.78 15.61 -3.69
C PHE A 217 -2.75 14.44 -3.83
N GLN A 218 -2.26 13.27 -4.25
CA GLN A 218 -3.08 12.05 -4.38
C GLN A 218 -3.88 11.74 -3.12
N GLU A 219 -5.16 11.39 -3.29
CA GLU A 219 -6.09 11.15 -2.17
C GLU A 219 -5.50 10.17 -1.14
N VAL A 220 -4.92 9.06 -1.62
CA VAL A 220 -4.38 7.95 -0.80
C VAL A 220 -3.26 8.37 0.16
N ASP A 221 -2.48 9.39 -0.19
CA ASP A 221 -1.33 9.82 0.60
C ASP A 221 -1.69 10.87 1.65
N TRP A 222 -2.77 11.63 1.43
CA TRP A 222 -3.14 12.82 2.22
C TRP A 222 -4.43 12.64 3.03
N LEU A 223 -5.31 11.71 2.65
CA LEU A 223 -6.54 11.38 3.37
C LEU A 223 -6.38 10.07 4.15
N THR A 224 -6.30 10.18 5.48
CA THR A 224 -6.44 9.00 6.35
C THR A 224 -7.82 8.36 6.21
N ALA A 225 -7.94 7.05 6.39
CA ALA A 225 -9.22 6.32 6.31
C ALA A 225 -10.35 6.90 7.20
N ALA A 226 -10.01 7.59 8.30
CA ALA A 226 -10.98 8.29 9.17
C ALA A 226 -11.62 9.54 8.54
N ALA A 227 -10.97 10.14 7.54
CA ALA A 227 -11.49 11.29 6.80
C ALA A 227 -12.53 10.90 5.75
N ALA A 228 -12.44 9.68 5.22
CA ALA A 228 -13.34 9.14 4.19
C ALA A 228 -14.77 8.86 4.71
N THR A 229 -14.95 8.73 6.03
CA THR A 229 -16.26 8.48 6.67
C THR A 229 -17.10 9.75 6.91
N GLY A 230 -16.64 10.93 6.47
CA GLY A 230 -17.44 12.17 6.50
C GLY A 230 -17.62 12.82 7.87
N GLU A 231 -16.99 12.29 8.92
CA GLU A 231 -16.97 12.90 10.26
C GLU A 231 -15.75 13.83 10.42
N GLY A 232 -15.85 15.04 9.87
CA GLY A 232 -14.99 16.19 10.23
C GLY A 232 -13.82 16.50 9.28
N ASN A 233 -13.33 17.75 9.37
CA ASN A 233 -12.21 18.36 8.64
C ASN A 233 -10.84 17.65 8.90
N ALA A 234 -10.73 16.36 8.63
CA ALA A 234 -9.57 15.55 9.01
C ALA A 234 -8.30 15.77 8.15
N THR A 235 -8.41 16.25 6.90
CA THR A 235 -7.25 16.48 6.00
C THR A 235 -6.35 17.64 6.43
N SER A 236 -6.94 18.71 6.95
CA SER A 236 -6.18 19.86 7.46
C SER A 236 -5.59 19.59 8.86
N ALA A 237 -6.00 18.51 9.53
CA ALA A 237 -5.57 18.20 10.88
C ALA A 237 -4.16 17.58 10.93
N THR A 238 -3.73 16.79 9.95
CA THR A 238 -2.45 16.05 10.02
C THR A 238 -1.21 16.90 9.73
N LEU A 239 -1.22 17.68 8.65
CA LEU A 239 -0.07 18.56 8.30
C LEU A 239 0.17 19.67 9.32
N ALA A 240 -0.91 20.28 9.78
CA ALA A 240 -0.82 21.43 10.67
C ALA A 240 -0.59 20.99 12.12
N ALA A 241 -1.13 19.86 12.59
CA ALA A 241 -1.06 19.49 14.00
C ALA A 241 0.38 19.40 14.52
N GLU A 242 1.27 18.69 13.81
CA GLU A 242 2.66 18.50 14.27
C GLU A 242 3.47 19.81 14.31
N LEU A 243 3.13 20.76 13.44
CA LEU A 243 3.80 22.06 13.37
C LEU A 243 3.10 23.15 14.21
N THR A 244 1.86 22.93 14.63
CA THR A 244 1.08 23.90 15.42
C THR A 244 1.72 24.13 16.78
N ASP A 245 2.24 23.08 17.41
CA ASP A 245 2.95 23.19 18.69
C ASP A 245 4.29 23.93 18.59
N TRP A 246 4.89 23.99 17.39
CA TRP A 246 6.13 24.78 17.18
C TRP A 246 5.81 26.27 17.08
N LYS A 247 4.65 26.60 16.53
CA LYS A 247 4.18 27.97 16.36
C LYS A 247 3.78 28.57 17.70
N ASN A 248 4.39 29.69 18.06
CA ASN A 248 4.09 30.44 19.28
C ASN A 248 4.29 31.95 19.04
N ASP A 249 4.22 32.77 20.09
CA ASP A 249 4.36 34.24 19.96
C ASP A 249 5.74 34.68 19.42
N GLU A 250 6.77 33.82 19.52
CA GLU A 250 8.15 34.09 19.09
C GLU A 250 8.52 33.40 17.77
N ARG A 251 7.78 32.36 17.38
CA ARG A 251 8.07 31.50 16.21
C ARG A 251 6.88 31.44 15.25
N ASP A 252 7.10 31.77 13.98
CA ASP A 252 6.06 31.72 12.94
C ASP A 252 6.32 30.63 11.89
N VAL A 253 5.25 29.93 11.51
CA VAL A 253 5.26 28.90 10.45
C VAL A 253 4.17 29.21 9.44
N ARG A 254 4.56 29.19 8.17
CA ARG A 254 3.63 29.24 7.04
C ARG A 254 3.82 28.02 6.15
N VAL A 255 2.72 27.32 5.86
CA VAL A 255 2.71 26.23 4.89
C VAL A 255 2.16 26.75 3.56
N VAL A 256 2.83 26.42 2.46
CA VAL A 256 2.44 26.76 1.09
C VAL A 256 2.33 25.47 0.31
N LEU A 257 1.13 25.15 -0.16
CA LEU A 257 0.87 23.99 -1.00
C LEU A 257 0.99 24.42 -2.47
N VAL A 258 1.74 23.67 -3.27
CA VAL A 258 1.93 23.88 -4.70
C VAL A 258 1.50 22.60 -5.40
N ASP A 259 0.31 22.64 -5.99
CA ASP A 259 -0.27 21.52 -6.71
C ASP A 259 0.31 21.44 -8.13
N VAL A 260 0.87 20.28 -8.46
CA VAL A 260 1.37 19.95 -9.80
C VAL A 260 0.61 18.77 -10.42
N GLY A 261 -0.49 18.34 -9.80
CA GLY A 261 -1.32 17.24 -10.28
C GLY A 261 -2.09 17.58 -11.57
N ASP A 262 -2.56 16.52 -12.23
CA ASP A 262 -3.51 16.62 -13.33
C ASP A 262 -4.94 16.61 -12.78
N ASP A 263 -5.84 17.45 -13.30
CA ASP A 263 -7.25 17.52 -12.85
C ASP A 263 -8.05 16.25 -13.17
N SER A 264 -7.58 15.44 -14.12
CA SER A 264 -8.30 14.28 -14.64
C SER A 264 -7.36 13.12 -14.99
N PRO A 265 -6.62 12.58 -14.01
CA PRO A 265 -5.66 11.52 -14.27
C PRO A 265 -6.39 10.27 -14.77
N GLN A 266 -5.82 9.63 -15.79
CA GLN A 266 -6.28 8.36 -16.31
C GLN A 266 -5.10 7.39 -16.22
N ASN A 267 -5.31 6.28 -15.51
CA ASN A 267 -4.26 5.30 -15.28
C ASN A 267 -4.87 3.90 -15.23
N VAL A 268 -4.29 2.96 -15.95
CA VAL A 268 -4.69 1.55 -15.93
C VAL A 268 -3.45 0.70 -15.69
N ALA A 269 -3.37 0.11 -14.49
CA ALA A 269 -2.18 -0.60 -14.06
C ALA A 269 -2.39 -2.11 -14.04
N ILE A 270 -1.34 -2.87 -14.33
CA ILE A 270 -1.29 -4.28 -13.93
C ILE A 270 -0.94 -4.30 -12.44
N THR A 271 -1.88 -4.72 -11.60
CA THR A 271 -1.75 -4.66 -10.13
C THR A 271 -1.26 -5.95 -9.51
N ASP A 272 -1.53 -7.09 -10.15
CA ASP A 272 -1.12 -8.41 -9.65
C ASP A 272 -0.84 -9.37 -10.79
N LEU A 273 0.04 -10.34 -10.54
CA LEU A 273 0.36 -11.44 -11.44
C LEU A 273 0.71 -12.68 -10.61
N GLN A 274 -0.09 -13.73 -10.72
CA GLN A 274 0.02 -14.93 -9.88
C GLN A 274 -0.19 -16.22 -10.68
N SER A 275 0.38 -17.32 -10.17
CA SER A 275 0.09 -18.66 -10.70
C SER A 275 -1.20 -19.21 -10.09
N MET A 276 -2.07 -19.77 -10.93
CA MET A 276 -3.27 -20.48 -10.51
C MET A 276 -2.99 -21.92 -10.06
N GLN A 277 -1.75 -22.39 -10.26
CA GLN A 277 -1.30 -23.74 -9.93
C GLN A 277 -0.21 -23.66 -8.86
N ARG A 278 -0.16 -24.67 -7.97
CA ARG A 278 0.86 -24.72 -6.91
C ARG A 278 2.20 -25.25 -7.42
N GLN A 279 2.16 -25.99 -8.53
CA GLN A 279 3.32 -26.54 -9.23
C GLN A 279 3.21 -26.22 -10.72
N VAL A 280 4.23 -25.55 -11.24
CA VAL A 280 4.37 -25.33 -12.69
C VAL A 280 5.23 -26.44 -13.24
N VAL A 281 4.73 -27.17 -14.24
CA VAL A 281 5.43 -28.30 -14.83
C VAL A 281 5.90 -27.96 -16.24
N THR A 282 7.15 -28.32 -16.54
CA THR A 282 7.73 -28.09 -17.86
C THR A 282 6.99 -28.85 -18.96
N GLY A 283 6.80 -28.22 -20.11
CA GLY A 283 6.10 -28.82 -21.25
C GLY A 283 4.58 -28.90 -21.09
N VAL A 284 4.04 -28.57 -19.90
CA VAL A 284 2.61 -28.46 -19.63
C VAL A 284 2.21 -26.98 -19.63
N SER A 285 0.99 -26.69 -20.05
CA SER A 285 0.47 -25.32 -20.04
C SER A 285 0.22 -24.85 -18.61
N ALA A 286 1.01 -23.89 -18.17
CA ALA A 286 0.82 -23.14 -16.94
C ALA A 286 -0.35 -22.17 -17.07
N GLN A 287 -1.19 -22.10 -16.05
CA GLN A 287 -2.29 -21.15 -15.93
C GLN A 287 -1.89 -20.04 -14.95
N LEU A 288 -1.82 -18.81 -15.44
CA LEU A 288 -1.50 -17.60 -14.69
C LEU A 288 -2.69 -16.65 -14.76
N GLU A 289 -2.75 -15.70 -13.84
CA GLU A 289 -3.76 -14.65 -13.83
C GLU A 289 -3.08 -13.29 -13.61
N ALA A 290 -3.36 -12.35 -14.50
CA ALA A 290 -2.99 -10.95 -14.33
C ALA A 290 -4.21 -10.14 -13.89
N THR A 291 -4.10 -9.38 -12.80
CA THR A 291 -5.17 -8.46 -12.37
C THR A 291 -4.84 -7.06 -12.86
N VAL A 292 -5.74 -6.49 -13.67
CA VAL A 292 -5.61 -5.13 -14.20
C VAL A 292 -6.65 -4.23 -13.53
N GLN A 293 -6.24 -3.05 -13.09
CA GLN A 293 -7.10 -2.08 -12.41
C GLN A 293 -7.12 -0.74 -13.13
N ASN A 294 -8.32 -0.21 -13.37
CA ASN A 294 -8.50 1.15 -13.83
C ASN A 294 -8.64 2.09 -12.63
N PHE A 295 -7.71 3.05 -12.49
CA PHE A 295 -7.70 4.10 -11.47
C PHE A 295 -8.29 5.42 -11.98
N GLY A 296 -8.63 5.49 -13.27
CA GLY A 296 -9.27 6.63 -13.89
C GLY A 296 -10.77 6.73 -13.60
N THR A 297 -11.35 7.85 -14.06
CA THR A 297 -12.78 8.17 -13.90
C THR A 297 -13.63 7.77 -15.11
N SER A 298 -13.02 7.28 -16.18
CA SER A 298 -13.68 6.79 -17.38
C SER A 298 -13.36 5.32 -17.64
N ASP A 299 -14.30 4.61 -18.25
CA ASP A 299 -14.09 3.22 -18.68
C ASP A 299 -12.93 3.15 -19.69
N ALA A 300 -12.09 2.13 -19.53
CA ALA A 300 -11.00 1.83 -20.45
C ALA A 300 -11.38 0.67 -21.37
N ASP A 301 -10.94 0.74 -22.62
CA ASP A 301 -11.07 -0.36 -23.57
C ASP A 301 -10.22 -1.56 -23.11
N ALA A 302 -10.47 -2.72 -23.73
CA ALA A 302 -9.66 -3.91 -23.53
C ALA A 302 -8.18 -3.65 -23.84
N LEU A 303 -7.30 -4.02 -22.91
CA LEU A 303 -5.86 -3.94 -23.10
C LEU A 303 -5.30 -5.23 -23.69
N GLU A 304 -4.24 -5.10 -24.49
CA GLU A 304 -3.48 -6.24 -24.99
C GLU A 304 -2.28 -6.48 -24.07
N LEU A 305 -2.31 -7.56 -23.29
CA LEU A 305 -1.24 -7.93 -22.38
C LEU A 305 -0.19 -8.77 -23.12
N GLN A 306 1.00 -8.23 -23.29
CA GLN A 306 2.15 -8.95 -23.84
C GLN A 306 2.81 -9.77 -22.74
N ILE A 307 3.02 -11.05 -23.02
CA ILE A 307 3.64 -12.02 -22.11
C ILE A 307 5.00 -12.37 -22.68
N SER A 308 6.04 -12.18 -21.88
CA SER A 308 7.39 -12.62 -22.18
C SER A 308 7.95 -13.42 -21.02
N SER A 309 8.77 -14.40 -21.34
CA SER A 309 9.58 -15.07 -20.32
C SER A 309 10.92 -15.48 -20.88
N ASP A 310 11.86 -15.75 -20.00
CA ASP A 310 13.16 -16.34 -20.33
C ASP A 310 13.06 -17.82 -20.74
N ALA A 311 11.95 -18.48 -20.41
CA ALA A 311 11.75 -19.93 -20.56
C ALA A 311 10.59 -20.34 -21.50
N SER A 312 9.87 -19.39 -22.11
CA SER A 312 8.73 -19.59 -23.01
C SER A 312 8.70 -18.57 -24.15
N GLY A 313 7.93 -18.86 -25.21
CA GLY A 313 7.76 -17.94 -26.35
C GLY A 313 6.91 -16.73 -25.98
N ALA A 314 7.09 -15.63 -26.71
CA ALA A 314 6.26 -14.43 -26.56
C ALA A 314 4.80 -14.74 -26.94
N GLY A 315 3.86 -14.28 -26.12
CA GLY A 315 2.42 -14.43 -26.32
C GLY A 315 1.68 -13.13 -26.00
N SER A 316 0.40 -13.09 -26.33
CA SER A 316 -0.45 -11.94 -26.04
C SER A 316 -1.86 -12.41 -25.68
N VAL A 317 -2.48 -11.76 -24.69
CA VAL A 317 -3.85 -12.03 -24.23
C VAL A 317 -4.61 -10.71 -24.06
N PRO A 318 -5.83 -10.58 -24.60
CA PRO A 318 -6.65 -9.41 -24.33
C PRO A 318 -7.30 -9.49 -22.95
N THR A 319 -7.49 -8.34 -22.30
CA THR A 319 -8.39 -8.22 -21.16
C THR A 319 -9.83 -8.02 -21.62
N ASP A 320 -10.79 -8.16 -20.71
CA ASP A 320 -12.10 -7.53 -20.90
C ASP A 320 -11.97 -5.99 -20.79
N PRO A 321 -12.95 -5.21 -21.30
CA PRO A 321 -13.04 -3.78 -21.00
C PRO A 321 -13.04 -3.52 -19.49
N ILE A 322 -12.41 -2.44 -19.06
CA ILE A 322 -12.08 -2.19 -17.65
C ILE A 322 -12.84 -0.94 -17.17
N PRO A 323 -13.99 -1.11 -16.51
CA PRO A 323 -14.78 0.03 -16.06
C PRO A 323 -14.02 0.91 -15.07
N ALA A 324 -14.38 2.19 -15.00
CA ALA A 324 -13.76 3.15 -14.09
C ALA A 324 -13.74 2.64 -12.64
N GLY A 325 -12.58 2.70 -11.99
CA GLY A 325 -12.39 2.25 -10.60
C GLY A 325 -12.48 0.74 -10.37
N ARG A 326 -12.60 -0.10 -11.42
CA ARG A 326 -12.77 -1.55 -11.31
C ARG A 326 -11.51 -2.32 -11.66
N LYS A 327 -11.50 -3.57 -11.19
CA LYS A 327 -10.50 -4.59 -11.52
C LYS A 327 -11.09 -5.61 -12.48
N VAL A 328 -10.27 -6.11 -13.39
CA VAL A 328 -10.55 -7.28 -14.23
C VAL A 328 -9.39 -8.27 -14.12
N ALA A 329 -9.70 -9.56 -14.23
CA ALA A 329 -8.71 -10.63 -14.28
C ALA A 329 -8.56 -11.11 -15.73
N ALA A 330 -7.32 -11.27 -16.18
CA ALA A 330 -7.00 -11.85 -17.48
C ALA A 330 -6.29 -13.19 -17.28
N ALA A 331 -6.91 -14.27 -17.77
CA ALA A 331 -6.36 -15.61 -17.71
C ALA A 331 -5.28 -15.80 -18.78
N ILE A 332 -4.09 -16.19 -18.35
CA ILE A 332 -2.91 -16.34 -19.20
C ILE A 332 -2.49 -17.81 -19.23
N SER A 333 -2.37 -18.36 -20.43
CA SER A 333 -1.93 -19.74 -20.66
C SER A 333 -0.57 -19.73 -21.35
N THR A 334 0.47 -20.25 -20.69
CA THR A 334 1.85 -20.28 -21.23
C THR A 334 2.55 -21.59 -20.92
N VAL A 335 3.48 -22.04 -21.76
CA VAL A 335 4.23 -23.30 -21.56
C VAL A 335 5.68 -22.99 -21.21
N ILE A 336 6.10 -23.40 -20.03
CA ILE A 336 7.50 -23.28 -19.59
C ILE A 336 8.29 -24.47 -20.15
N GLN A 337 9.39 -24.22 -20.86
CA GLN A 337 10.13 -25.27 -21.58
C GLN A 337 11.27 -25.88 -20.76
N ARG A 338 11.74 -25.22 -19.71
CA ARG A 338 12.92 -25.62 -18.94
C ARG A 338 12.62 -25.60 -17.45
N ALA A 339 13.10 -26.61 -16.73
CA ALA A 339 12.97 -26.68 -15.29
C ALA A 339 13.95 -25.73 -14.60
N GLY A 340 13.62 -25.40 -13.35
CA GLY A 340 14.30 -24.40 -12.52
C GLY A 340 13.52 -23.10 -12.44
N ASP A 341 14.20 -22.06 -11.96
CA ASP A 341 13.63 -20.72 -11.83
C ASP A 341 13.29 -20.14 -13.21
N ALA A 342 12.11 -19.55 -13.32
CA ALA A 342 11.62 -18.84 -14.50
C ALA A 342 11.04 -17.48 -14.11
N SER A 343 11.24 -16.49 -14.98
CA SER A 343 10.69 -15.15 -14.81
C SER A 343 9.66 -14.87 -15.90
N ILE A 344 8.41 -14.69 -15.48
CA ILE A 344 7.32 -14.22 -16.35
C ILE A 344 7.19 -12.72 -16.21
N ILE A 345 7.14 -12.02 -17.34
CA ILE A 345 6.91 -10.59 -17.43
C ILE A 345 5.64 -10.37 -18.24
N VAL A 346 4.68 -9.67 -17.66
CA VAL A 346 3.46 -9.24 -18.34
C VAL A 346 3.48 -7.72 -18.44
N SER A 347 3.29 -7.20 -19.65
CA SER A 347 3.28 -5.75 -19.92
C SER A 347 2.09 -5.34 -20.77
N ALA A 348 1.49 -4.18 -20.48
CA ALA A 348 0.46 -3.55 -21.28
C ALA A 348 1.03 -2.47 -22.22
N ASN A 349 0.19 -1.92 -23.10
CA ASN A 349 0.56 -0.74 -23.89
C ASN A 349 0.76 0.47 -22.96
N PRO A 350 1.84 1.26 -23.14
CA PRO A 350 2.14 2.34 -22.22
C PRO A 350 1.02 3.38 -22.12
N ASP A 351 0.62 3.71 -20.90
CA ASP A 351 -0.24 4.86 -20.63
C ASP A 351 0.58 6.08 -20.16
N ARG A 352 -0.05 7.01 -19.43
CA ARG A 352 0.63 8.21 -18.92
C ARG A 352 1.52 7.92 -17.72
N LEU A 353 1.53 6.72 -17.16
CA LEU A 353 2.41 6.29 -16.07
C LEU A 353 3.09 4.94 -16.41
N PRO A 354 4.06 4.89 -17.34
CA PRO A 354 4.62 3.64 -17.86
C PRO A 354 5.23 2.63 -16.87
N ILE A 355 5.42 3.04 -15.61
CA ILE A 355 6.11 2.28 -14.58
C ILE A 355 5.22 1.21 -13.92
N ASP A 356 3.88 1.32 -13.99
CA ASP A 356 2.94 0.27 -13.54
C ASP A 356 2.32 -0.58 -14.66
N ASP A 357 2.65 -0.28 -15.92
CA ASP A 357 2.23 -1.07 -17.08
C ASP A 357 2.90 -2.45 -17.14
N THR A 358 3.86 -2.76 -16.26
CA THR A 358 4.59 -4.04 -16.24
C THR A 358 4.58 -4.69 -14.87
N ARG A 359 4.35 -6.00 -14.85
CA ARG A 359 4.47 -6.85 -13.64
C ARG A 359 5.29 -8.11 -13.91
N TYR A 360 5.90 -8.59 -12.84
CA TYR A 360 6.86 -9.68 -12.84
C TYR A 360 6.38 -10.77 -11.91
N LEU A 361 6.51 -12.03 -12.34
CA LEU A 361 6.29 -13.21 -11.52
C LEU A 361 7.50 -14.12 -11.64
N ALA A 362 8.18 -14.34 -10.51
CA ALA A 362 9.20 -15.37 -10.39
C ALA A 362 8.53 -16.65 -9.92
N LEU A 363 8.78 -17.75 -10.62
CA LEU A 363 8.25 -19.07 -10.29
C LEU A 363 9.31 -20.15 -10.51
N GLU A 364 9.14 -21.30 -9.86
CA GLU A 364 9.95 -22.49 -10.09
C GLU A 364 9.15 -23.48 -10.94
N ALA A 365 9.72 -23.91 -12.06
CA ALA A 365 9.17 -24.96 -12.89
C ALA A 365 9.87 -26.30 -12.62
N THR A 366 9.11 -27.36 -12.42
CA THR A 366 9.64 -28.71 -12.18
C THR A 366 9.44 -29.61 -13.40
N ASP A 367 10.22 -30.68 -13.52
CA ASP A 367 10.05 -31.68 -14.59
C ASP A 367 8.79 -32.55 -14.42
N GLY A 368 8.08 -32.41 -13.30
CA GLY A 368 6.85 -33.13 -13.01
C GLY A 368 6.46 -33.09 -11.54
N VAL A 369 5.16 -33.19 -11.27
CA VAL A 369 4.64 -33.44 -9.92
C VAL A 369 4.92 -34.90 -9.56
N ARG A 370 5.86 -35.15 -8.66
CA ARG A 370 6.16 -36.50 -8.18
C ARG A 370 5.09 -36.95 -7.18
N VAL A 371 4.36 -38.00 -7.53
CA VAL A 371 3.25 -38.56 -6.78
C VAL A 371 3.58 -40.01 -6.42
N LEU A 372 3.56 -40.33 -5.13
CA LEU A 372 3.62 -41.71 -4.66
C LEU A 372 2.20 -42.21 -4.40
N ILE A 373 1.79 -43.30 -5.04
CA ILE A 373 0.52 -43.97 -4.78
C ILE A 373 0.81 -45.27 -4.03
N VAL A 374 0.11 -45.48 -2.92
CA VAL A 374 0.19 -46.72 -2.13
C VAL A 374 -1.07 -47.52 -2.36
N ASN A 375 -0.91 -48.71 -2.96
CA ASN A 375 -1.97 -49.64 -3.29
C ASN A 375 -2.25 -50.59 -2.11
N GLY A 376 -3.43 -50.47 -1.51
CA GLY A 376 -3.88 -51.34 -0.42
C GLY A 376 -4.47 -52.68 -0.86
N GLU A 377 -4.91 -52.78 -2.12
CA GLU A 377 -5.50 -54.00 -2.69
C GLU A 377 -4.91 -54.28 -4.09
N PRO A 378 -3.64 -54.70 -4.16
CA PRO A 378 -2.99 -54.96 -5.44
C PRO A 378 -3.57 -56.19 -6.13
N SER A 379 -3.87 -56.04 -7.42
CA SER A 379 -4.38 -57.13 -8.26
C SER A 379 -3.55 -57.25 -9.54
N THR A 380 -3.37 -58.49 -10.01
CA THR A 380 -2.78 -58.74 -11.34
C THR A 380 -3.74 -58.45 -12.49
N ASP A 381 -5.04 -58.35 -12.21
CA ASP A 381 -6.05 -57.94 -13.18
C ASP A 381 -6.27 -56.43 -13.06
N SER A 382 -5.91 -55.68 -14.10
CA SER A 382 -6.03 -54.22 -14.14
C SER A 382 -7.47 -53.72 -13.93
N TYR A 383 -8.49 -54.55 -14.19
CA TYR A 383 -9.89 -54.17 -13.94
C TYR A 383 -10.30 -54.30 -12.46
N LEU A 384 -9.53 -55.04 -11.67
CA LEU A 384 -9.75 -55.31 -10.25
C LEU A 384 -8.68 -54.66 -9.36
N ASP A 385 -7.74 -53.92 -9.95
CA ASP A 385 -6.68 -53.26 -9.21
C ASP A 385 -7.15 -51.88 -8.74
N GLU A 386 -7.02 -51.63 -7.43
CA GLU A 386 -7.52 -50.40 -6.78
C GLU A 386 -6.99 -49.12 -7.45
N VAL A 387 -5.73 -49.13 -7.90
CA VAL A 387 -5.05 -47.90 -8.35
C VAL A 387 -4.93 -47.79 -9.86
N HIS A 388 -5.30 -48.80 -10.65
CA HIS A 388 -5.11 -48.79 -12.10
C HIS A 388 -5.82 -47.63 -12.80
N LEU A 389 -7.06 -47.31 -12.41
CA LEU A 389 -7.81 -46.18 -13.00
C LEU A 389 -7.25 -44.83 -12.56
N LEU A 390 -6.84 -44.71 -11.30
CA LEU A 390 -6.20 -43.50 -10.76
C LEU A 390 -4.86 -43.23 -11.44
N THR A 391 -4.00 -44.25 -11.54
CA THR A 391 -2.69 -44.15 -12.20
C THR A 391 -2.85 -43.76 -13.66
N THR A 392 -3.81 -44.35 -14.37
CA THR A 392 -4.13 -44.01 -15.77
C THR A 392 -4.63 -42.57 -15.92
N ALA A 393 -5.47 -42.09 -14.99
CA ALA A 393 -5.94 -40.71 -14.99
C ALA A 393 -4.80 -39.70 -14.74
N LEU A 394 -3.90 -40.01 -13.81
CA LEU A 394 -2.80 -39.13 -13.43
C LEU A 394 -1.62 -39.19 -14.41
N ARG A 395 -1.33 -40.34 -15.00
CA ARG A 395 -0.26 -40.56 -15.99
C ARG A 395 -0.74 -41.57 -17.04
N PRO A 396 -1.45 -41.12 -18.09
CA PRO A 396 -1.90 -42.02 -19.14
C PRO A 396 -0.72 -42.62 -19.89
N GLU A 397 -0.89 -43.86 -20.37
CA GLU A 397 0.09 -44.51 -21.24
C GLU A 397 0.25 -43.75 -22.57
N GLY A 398 1.49 -43.65 -23.04
CA GLY A 398 1.84 -43.00 -24.31
C GLY A 398 2.65 -41.71 -24.16
N ASP A 399 2.77 -40.99 -25.28
CA ASP A 399 3.68 -39.84 -25.40
C ASP A 399 3.15 -38.56 -24.73
N VAL A 400 1.86 -38.52 -24.40
CA VAL A 400 1.24 -37.35 -23.75
C VAL A 400 1.67 -37.32 -22.28
N PHE A 401 2.47 -36.32 -21.92
CA PHE A 401 2.84 -36.09 -20.52
C PHE A 401 1.76 -35.26 -19.82
N SER A 402 1.16 -35.81 -18.78
CA SER A 402 0.14 -35.14 -17.95
C SER A 402 0.72 -34.11 -16.97
N GLY A 403 2.04 -34.08 -16.83
CA GLY A 403 2.73 -33.28 -15.82
C GLY A 403 2.97 -34.00 -14.50
N ASN A 404 2.45 -35.22 -14.33
CA ASN A 404 2.67 -36.02 -13.12
C ASN A 404 3.69 -37.14 -13.40
N GLN A 405 4.55 -37.40 -12.43
CA GLN A 405 5.40 -38.59 -12.37
C GLN A 405 4.85 -39.46 -11.25
N VAL A 406 4.36 -40.64 -11.59
CA VAL A 406 3.63 -41.50 -10.65
C VAL A 406 4.46 -42.75 -10.38
N ASP A 407 4.78 -42.96 -9.10
CA ASP A 407 5.35 -44.20 -8.60
C ASP A 407 4.29 -44.93 -7.77
N VAL A 408 4.14 -46.23 -8.00
CA VAL A 408 3.17 -47.08 -7.29
C VAL A 408 3.92 -48.10 -6.46
N ILE A 409 3.54 -48.23 -5.19
CA ILE A 409 4.03 -49.27 -4.28
C ILE A 409 2.85 -49.96 -3.60
N ASP A 410 3.03 -51.22 -3.20
CA ASP A 410 2.04 -51.91 -2.37
C ASP A 410 2.17 -51.48 -0.90
N GLU A 411 1.10 -51.66 -0.11
CA GLU A 411 1.08 -51.37 1.34
C GLU A 411 2.32 -51.94 2.07
N SER A 412 2.76 -53.15 1.70
CA SER A 412 3.90 -53.82 2.33
C SER A 412 5.26 -53.14 2.13
N ALA A 413 5.40 -52.28 1.13
CA ALA A 413 6.63 -51.56 0.81
C ALA A 413 6.70 -50.15 1.44
N LEU A 414 5.59 -49.67 2.02
CA LEU A 414 5.48 -48.30 2.54
C LEU A 414 6.46 -48.04 3.70
N ASP A 415 6.69 -49.02 4.57
CA ASP A 415 7.62 -48.91 5.72
C ASP A 415 9.07 -48.57 5.29
N GLY A 416 9.45 -48.82 4.03
CA GLY A 416 10.79 -48.55 3.50
C GLY A 416 10.88 -47.36 2.54
N ALA A 417 9.77 -46.66 2.27
CA ALA A 417 9.70 -45.62 1.26
C ALA A 417 10.21 -44.26 1.78
N SER A 418 11.00 -43.56 0.96
CA SER A 418 11.39 -42.17 1.22
C SER A 418 10.28 -41.23 0.75
N LEU A 419 9.54 -40.63 1.68
CA LEU A 419 8.42 -39.74 1.32
C LEU A 419 8.88 -38.35 0.89
N ASP A 420 10.07 -37.90 1.34
CA ASP A 420 10.56 -36.53 1.12
C ASP A 420 10.82 -36.19 -0.35
N ASP A 421 11.04 -37.21 -1.17
CA ASP A 421 11.24 -37.09 -2.61
C ASP A 421 9.95 -36.72 -3.35
N TYR A 422 8.77 -36.94 -2.76
CA TYR A 422 7.49 -36.72 -3.43
C TYR A 422 6.87 -35.36 -3.08
N HIS A 423 6.01 -34.86 -3.96
CA HIS A 423 5.19 -33.69 -3.70
C HIS A 423 3.84 -34.08 -3.07
N LEU A 424 3.35 -35.27 -3.39
CA LEU A 424 2.07 -35.82 -2.95
C LEU A 424 2.21 -37.32 -2.67
N VAL A 425 1.61 -37.78 -1.57
CA VAL A 425 1.39 -39.20 -1.28
C VAL A 425 -0.10 -39.47 -1.31
N ILE A 426 -0.53 -40.52 -2.02
CA ILE A 426 -1.92 -40.96 -2.10
C ILE A 426 -2.02 -42.35 -1.49
N LEU A 427 -2.86 -42.49 -0.47
CA LEU A 427 -3.15 -43.76 0.18
C LEU A 427 -4.48 -44.28 -0.35
N CYS A 428 -4.47 -45.41 -1.04
CA CYS A 428 -5.66 -46.01 -1.64
C CYS A 428 -6.04 -47.29 -0.93
N ASN A 429 -7.17 -47.26 -0.20
CA ASN A 429 -7.80 -48.43 0.42
C ASN A 429 -6.83 -49.29 1.26
N LEU A 430 -5.99 -48.65 2.09
CA LEU A 430 -5.05 -49.38 2.96
C LEU A 430 -5.79 -50.16 4.05
N TYR A 431 -5.26 -51.33 4.44
CA TYR A 431 -5.81 -52.10 5.56
C TYR A 431 -5.54 -51.43 6.90
N ARG A 432 -4.31 -50.92 7.08
CA ARG A 432 -3.91 -50.20 8.30
C ARG A 432 -2.77 -49.23 8.03
N VAL A 433 -2.71 -48.18 8.83
CA VAL A 433 -1.51 -47.33 8.95
C VAL A 433 -0.88 -47.56 10.32
N SER A 434 0.39 -47.96 10.34
CA SER A 434 1.16 -48.16 11.57
C SER A 434 1.54 -46.82 12.20
N GLU A 435 1.82 -46.78 13.52
CA GLU A 435 2.30 -45.54 14.17
C GLU A 435 3.57 -44.97 13.52
N PRO A 436 4.61 -45.78 13.18
CA PRO A 436 5.78 -45.27 12.47
C PRO A 436 5.46 -44.60 11.12
N ILE A 437 4.65 -45.24 10.28
CA ILE A 437 4.23 -44.66 8.99
C ILE A 437 3.44 -43.36 9.23
N ALA A 438 2.53 -43.35 10.21
CA ALA A 438 1.75 -42.15 10.53
C ALA A 438 2.63 -40.98 10.97
N ASP A 439 3.71 -41.25 11.72
CA ASP A 439 4.66 -40.23 12.14
C ASP A 439 5.53 -39.73 10.97
N ASP A 440 5.91 -40.60 10.03
CA ASP A 440 6.58 -40.21 8.78
C ASP A 440 5.68 -39.36 7.88
N LEU A 441 4.41 -39.76 7.70
CA LEU A 441 3.40 -38.95 7.02
C LEU A 441 3.20 -37.60 7.71
N HIS A 442 3.19 -37.57 9.06
CA HIS A 442 3.08 -36.33 9.81
C HIS A 442 4.24 -35.38 9.51
N ARG A 443 5.47 -35.89 9.47
CA ARG A 443 6.67 -35.10 9.13
C ARG A 443 6.59 -34.57 7.70
N PHE A 444 6.25 -35.46 6.76
CA PHE A 444 6.13 -35.15 5.34
C PHE A 444 5.10 -34.05 5.07
N VAL A 445 3.88 -34.18 5.62
CA VAL A 445 2.82 -33.18 5.46
C VAL A 445 3.20 -31.89 6.18
N PHE A 446 3.74 -31.96 7.40
CA PHE A 446 4.14 -30.77 8.14
C PHE A 446 5.18 -29.94 7.39
N ALA A 447 6.12 -30.60 6.70
CA ALA A 447 7.14 -29.97 5.87
C ALA A 447 6.60 -29.35 4.56
N GLY A 448 5.35 -29.64 4.17
CA GLY A 448 4.71 -29.10 2.97
C GLY A 448 4.16 -30.14 2.00
N GLY A 449 4.40 -31.44 2.24
CA GLY A 449 3.85 -32.51 1.42
C GLY A 449 2.32 -32.55 1.40
N GLY A 450 1.73 -32.94 0.27
CA GLY A 450 0.31 -33.24 0.18
C GLY A 450 0.00 -34.69 0.54
N LEU A 451 -1.11 -34.93 1.21
CA LEU A 451 -1.60 -36.30 1.47
C LEU A 451 -3.04 -36.43 1.00
N ALA A 452 -3.34 -37.40 0.15
CA ALA A 452 -4.70 -37.80 -0.19
C ALA A 452 -4.98 -39.19 0.39
N ILE A 453 -6.16 -39.39 0.97
CA ILE A 453 -6.59 -40.65 1.54
C ILE A 453 -7.92 -41.03 0.90
N PHE A 454 -7.91 -42.13 0.15
CA PHE A 454 -9.08 -42.79 -0.41
C PHE A 454 -9.42 -44.00 0.45
N LEU A 455 -10.66 -44.09 0.90
CA LEU A 455 -11.11 -45.19 1.75
C LEU A 455 -11.72 -46.31 0.90
N GLY A 456 -11.85 -47.50 1.47
CA GLY A 456 -12.55 -48.61 0.84
C GLY A 456 -12.80 -49.72 1.86
N ASP A 457 -13.04 -50.93 1.37
CA ASP A 457 -13.44 -52.06 2.20
C ASP A 457 -12.29 -52.74 2.96
N GLN A 458 -11.03 -52.51 2.57
CA GLN A 458 -9.86 -52.92 3.35
C GLN A 458 -9.80 -52.18 4.69
N VAL A 459 -10.40 -50.98 4.79
CA VAL A 459 -10.54 -50.19 6.02
C VAL A 459 -11.60 -50.83 6.94
N SER A 460 -11.32 -52.05 7.39
CA SER A 460 -12.24 -52.90 8.14
C SER A 460 -12.36 -52.51 9.63
N ASP A 461 -11.41 -51.76 10.17
CA ASP A 461 -11.42 -51.23 11.55
C ASP A 461 -11.26 -49.69 11.57
N PRO A 462 -12.39 -48.94 11.50
CA PRO A 462 -12.39 -47.48 11.60
C PRO A 462 -11.80 -46.96 12.93
N MET A 463 -11.89 -47.73 14.01
CA MET A 463 -11.34 -47.33 15.31
C MET A 463 -9.82 -47.31 15.28
N ALA A 464 -9.19 -48.26 14.59
CA ALA A 464 -7.73 -48.26 14.39
C ALA A 464 -7.26 -47.03 13.59
N TYR A 465 -8.00 -46.68 12.52
CA TYR A 465 -7.75 -45.45 11.75
C TYR A 465 -7.89 -44.20 12.61
N ASN A 466 -8.95 -44.13 13.42
CA ASN A 466 -9.17 -43.01 14.31
C ASN A 466 -8.08 -42.89 15.38
N ALA A 467 -7.63 -44.01 15.95
CA ALA A 467 -6.57 -44.02 16.93
C ALA A 467 -5.24 -43.51 16.36
N THR A 468 -4.87 -43.95 15.15
CA THR A 468 -3.56 -43.63 14.55
C THR A 468 -3.55 -42.30 13.80
N LEU A 469 -4.53 -42.06 12.91
CA LEU A 469 -4.53 -40.94 11.97
C LEU A 469 -5.43 -39.78 12.40
N TYR A 470 -6.54 -40.02 13.11
CA TYR A 470 -7.40 -38.93 13.60
C TYR A 470 -6.91 -38.35 14.93
N ARG A 471 -6.47 -39.22 15.87
CA ARG A 471 -5.94 -38.87 17.20
C ARG A 471 -6.81 -37.83 17.94
N ASP A 472 -8.11 -38.09 18.06
CA ASP A 472 -9.09 -37.16 18.64
C ASP A 472 -9.04 -35.76 18.00
N GLY A 473 -8.97 -35.71 16.68
CA GLY A 473 -8.87 -34.48 15.87
C GLY A 473 -7.46 -33.89 15.77
N LYS A 474 -6.47 -34.40 16.51
CA LYS A 474 -5.08 -33.88 16.53
C LYS A 474 -4.16 -34.48 15.46
N GLY A 475 -4.59 -35.54 14.79
CA GLY A 475 -3.80 -36.28 13.80
C GLY A 475 -3.89 -35.66 12.40
N LEU A 476 -3.59 -36.43 11.35
CA LEU A 476 -3.69 -36.01 9.94
C LEU A 476 -5.11 -36.10 9.37
N LEU A 477 -5.89 -37.11 9.77
CA LEU A 477 -7.19 -37.40 9.19
C LEU A 477 -8.19 -36.23 9.42
N PRO A 478 -8.76 -35.62 8.37
CA PRO A 478 -9.66 -34.47 8.50
C PRO A 478 -10.96 -34.73 9.29
N ALA A 479 -11.38 -35.99 9.41
CA ALA A 479 -12.62 -36.39 10.07
C ALA A 479 -12.45 -37.73 10.78
N SER A 480 -13.25 -37.99 11.83
CA SER A 480 -13.32 -39.32 12.42
C SER A 480 -14.16 -40.24 11.53
N LEU A 481 -13.70 -41.47 11.34
CA LEU A 481 -14.41 -42.50 10.60
C LEU A 481 -15.46 -43.15 11.50
N GLN A 482 -16.69 -43.28 11.00
CA GLN A 482 -17.80 -43.95 11.68
C GLN A 482 -18.08 -45.28 10.99
N SER A 483 -19.33 -45.55 10.62
CA SER A 483 -19.74 -46.76 9.91
C SER A 483 -19.77 -46.57 8.40
N ILE A 484 -19.65 -47.67 7.65
CA ILE A 484 -19.92 -47.72 6.21
C ILE A 484 -21.43 -47.54 5.98
N VAL A 485 -21.78 -46.58 5.15
CA VAL A 485 -23.13 -46.34 4.63
C VAL A 485 -23.26 -47.06 3.29
N ARG A 486 -24.39 -47.73 3.08
CA ARG A 486 -24.75 -48.34 1.79
C ARG A 486 -25.98 -47.63 1.25
N ALA A 487 -25.80 -46.92 0.14
CA ALA A 487 -26.87 -46.22 -0.54
C ALA A 487 -27.90 -47.19 -1.15
N LYS A 488 -29.07 -46.65 -1.53
CA LYS A 488 -30.08 -47.40 -2.30
C LYS A 488 -29.55 -47.72 -3.70
N GLU A 489 -30.23 -48.60 -4.44
CA GLU A 489 -29.79 -49.05 -5.78
C GLU A 489 -29.54 -47.92 -6.78
N SER A 490 -30.16 -46.76 -6.61
CA SER A 490 -29.94 -45.57 -7.46
C SER A 490 -28.64 -44.82 -7.17
N GLY A 491 -27.92 -45.16 -6.11
CA GLY A 491 -26.77 -44.39 -5.63
C GLY A 491 -27.15 -43.01 -5.07
N VAL A 492 -26.12 -42.28 -4.66
CA VAL A 492 -26.13 -40.84 -4.29
C VAL A 492 -25.07 -40.11 -5.12
N HIS A 493 -25.19 -38.79 -5.25
CA HIS A 493 -24.31 -37.95 -6.06
C HIS A 493 -23.46 -37.04 -5.17
N LEU A 494 -22.39 -36.46 -5.75
CA LEU A 494 -21.60 -35.43 -5.08
C LEU A 494 -22.22 -34.05 -5.27
N ALA A 495 -22.42 -33.36 -4.16
CA ALA A 495 -22.85 -31.96 -4.09
C ALA A 495 -21.70 -31.10 -3.53
N PRO A 496 -20.95 -30.37 -4.38
CA PRO A 496 -19.95 -29.40 -3.94
C PRO A 496 -20.56 -28.33 -3.02
N SER A 497 -19.88 -28.03 -1.91
CA SER A 497 -20.34 -27.03 -0.94
C SER A 497 -19.90 -25.60 -1.30
N ASP A 498 -18.76 -25.47 -1.99
CA ASP A 498 -18.23 -24.19 -2.49
C ASP A 498 -17.58 -24.37 -3.87
N PHE A 499 -18.19 -23.79 -4.90
CA PHE A 499 -17.71 -23.84 -6.28
C PHE A 499 -16.48 -22.95 -6.54
N LEU A 500 -16.02 -22.17 -5.56
CA LEU A 500 -14.75 -21.42 -5.67
C LEU A 500 -13.55 -22.27 -5.23
N HIS A 501 -13.78 -23.39 -4.55
CA HIS A 501 -12.70 -24.24 -4.05
C HIS A 501 -11.90 -24.87 -5.22
N PRO A 502 -10.55 -24.86 -5.19
CA PRO A 502 -9.72 -25.29 -6.31
C PRO A 502 -10.07 -26.64 -6.93
N VAL A 503 -10.31 -27.66 -6.08
CA VAL A 503 -10.65 -29.03 -6.49
C VAL A 503 -11.93 -29.14 -7.31
N VAL A 504 -12.90 -28.24 -7.12
CA VAL A 504 -14.23 -28.33 -7.74
C VAL A 504 -14.58 -27.14 -8.63
N ARG A 505 -13.75 -26.09 -8.67
CA ARG A 505 -14.04 -24.86 -9.43
C ARG A 505 -14.23 -25.09 -10.92
N VAL A 506 -13.53 -26.08 -11.48
CA VAL A 506 -13.61 -26.44 -12.90
C VAL A 506 -15.01 -26.94 -13.29
N PHE A 507 -15.79 -27.41 -12.31
CA PHE A 507 -17.18 -27.82 -12.48
C PHE A 507 -18.18 -26.66 -12.27
N SER A 508 -17.71 -25.45 -11.92
CA SER A 508 -18.56 -24.27 -11.75
C SER A 508 -19.10 -23.74 -13.09
N GLY A 509 -20.34 -23.25 -13.11
CA GLY A 509 -20.93 -22.56 -14.25
C GLY A 509 -21.21 -23.41 -15.50
N GLN A 510 -20.90 -24.72 -15.48
CA GLN A 510 -21.17 -25.58 -16.62
C GLN A 510 -22.67 -25.89 -16.72
N VAL A 511 -23.21 -25.77 -17.94
CA VAL A 511 -24.61 -26.10 -18.29
C VAL A 511 -24.90 -27.61 -18.16
N ASN A 512 -23.90 -28.42 -17.83
CA ASN A 512 -23.94 -29.88 -17.84
C ASN A 512 -23.53 -30.45 -16.47
N PRO A 513 -24.36 -31.31 -15.85
CA PRO A 513 -24.03 -31.90 -14.56
C PRO A 513 -23.12 -33.11 -14.73
N PHE A 514 -21.81 -32.89 -14.78
CA PHE A 514 -20.86 -34.01 -14.82
C PHE A 514 -20.89 -34.84 -13.54
N LEU A 515 -20.99 -34.17 -12.38
CA LEU A 515 -21.04 -34.86 -11.08
C LEU A 515 -22.40 -35.55 -10.83
N ASP A 516 -23.53 -35.03 -11.34
CA ASP A 516 -24.84 -35.68 -11.17
C ASP A 516 -25.00 -36.96 -12.03
N ARG A 517 -24.02 -37.31 -12.86
CA ARG A 517 -24.00 -38.59 -13.59
C ARG A 517 -23.29 -39.70 -12.81
N VAL A 518 -22.57 -39.32 -11.76
CA VAL A 518 -21.73 -40.20 -10.97
C VAL A 518 -22.52 -40.68 -9.77
N ASN A 519 -22.59 -42.00 -9.62
CA ASN A 519 -23.32 -42.68 -8.56
C ASN A 519 -22.32 -43.26 -7.55
N PHE A 520 -22.56 -42.93 -6.28
CA PHE A 520 -21.88 -43.51 -5.13
C PHE A 520 -22.80 -44.49 -4.42
N PHE A 521 -22.33 -45.72 -4.22
CA PHE A 521 -23.09 -46.80 -3.62
C PHE A 521 -22.65 -47.10 -2.18
N GLN A 522 -21.37 -46.88 -1.87
CA GLN A 522 -20.82 -47.06 -0.54
C GLN A 522 -19.84 -45.93 -0.20
N TYR A 523 -19.82 -45.55 1.08
CA TYR A 523 -18.92 -44.55 1.63
C TYR A 523 -18.90 -44.64 3.16
N PHE A 524 -17.88 -44.07 3.80
CA PHE A 524 -17.86 -43.92 5.24
C PHE A 524 -18.69 -42.70 5.68
N ALA A 525 -19.57 -42.89 6.67
CA ALA A 525 -20.04 -41.78 7.48
C ALA A 525 -18.85 -41.21 8.28
N THR A 526 -18.76 -39.88 8.36
CA THR A 526 -17.64 -39.21 9.02
C THR A 526 -18.11 -38.01 9.82
N GLU A 527 -17.37 -37.70 10.88
CA GLU A 527 -17.58 -36.48 11.68
C GLU A 527 -16.33 -35.58 11.57
N PRO A 528 -16.43 -34.42 10.89
CA PRO A 528 -15.30 -33.51 10.69
C PRO A 528 -14.64 -33.11 12.01
N ALA A 529 -13.31 -33.00 12.01
CA ALA A 529 -12.59 -32.48 13.17
C ALA A 529 -13.03 -31.05 13.50
N THR A 530 -13.56 -30.84 14.69
CA THR A 530 -13.80 -29.51 15.25
C THR A 530 -12.59 -29.14 16.12
N PHE A 531 -11.90 -28.06 15.75
CA PHE A 531 -10.81 -27.53 16.54
C PHE A 531 -11.16 -26.10 16.96
N GLU A 532 -11.23 -25.85 18.26
CA GLU A 532 -11.20 -24.49 18.78
C GLU A 532 -9.72 -24.05 18.79
N PRO A 533 -9.35 -22.98 18.07
CA PRO A 533 -7.99 -22.44 18.14
C PRO A 533 -7.69 -22.10 19.60
N ASP A 534 -6.71 -22.78 20.20
CA ASP A 534 -6.23 -22.42 21.52
C ASP A 534 -5.60 -21.02 21.43
N GLU A 535 -6.28 -19.99 21.95
CA GLU A 535 -5.90 -18.57 21.84
C GLU A 535 -4.46 -18.31 22.33
N GLN A 536 -3.93 -19.15 23.23
CA GLN A 536 -2.55 -19.03 23.75
C GLN A 536 -1.52 -19.79 22.91
N ALA A 537 -1.96 -20.68 22.02
CA ALA A 537 -1.12 -21.43 21.08
C ALA A 537 -1.32 -21.00 19.62
N ALA A 538 -2.08 -19.93 19.35
CA ALA A 538 -2.41 -19.45 18.00
C ALA A 538 -1.16 -19.08 17.16
N GLU A 539 -0.06 -18.66 17.78
CA GLU A 539 1.23 -18.46 17.09
C GLU A 539 1.96 -19.78 16.76
N LYS A 540 1.47 -20.94 17.21
CA LYS A 540 2.09 -22.27 17.05
C LYS A 540 1.15 -23.38 16.55
N SER A 541 -0.16 -23.15 16.45
CA SER A 541 -1.08 -24.17 15.93
C SER A 541 -0.96 -24.23 14.41
N ALA A 542 -0.08 -25.10 13.93
CA ALA A 542 0.09 -25.39 12.51
C ALA A 542 -1.06 -26.25 11.94
N ARG A 543 -2.31 -26.02 12.37
CA ARG A 543 -3.47 -26.85 12.04
C ARG A 543 -4.65 -25.95 11.73
N GLU A 544 -5.27 -26.17 10.58
CA GLU A 544 -6.47 -25.46 10.14
C GLU A 544 -7.73 -26.26 10.53
N PRO A 545 -8.92 -25.63 10.60
CA PRO A 545 -10.18 -26.38 10.71
C PRO A 545 -10.42 -27.22 9.45
N THR A 546 -11.22 -28.28 9.56
CA THR A 546 -11.61 -29.09 8.40
C THR A 546 -12.60 -28.34 7.52
N THR A 547 -12.28 -28.22 6.24
CA THR A 547 -13.14 -27.68 5.20
C THR A 547 -13.82 -28.84 4.48
N VAL A 548 -15.16 -28.84 4.45
CA VAL A 548 -15.93 -29.82 3.66
C VAL A 548 -16.09 -29.28 2.24
N ILE A 549 -15.46 -29.93 1.26
CA ILE A 549 -15.44 -29.51 -0.15
C ILE A 549 -16.71 -29.99 -0.86
N ALA A 550 -17.10 -31.24 -0.62
CA ALA A 550 -18.29 -31.84 -1.20
C ALA A 550 -18.97 -32.78 -0.20
N ARG A 551 -20.28 -32.92 -0.34
CA ARG A 551 -21.15 -33.82 0.43
C ARG A 551 -21.86 -34.77 -0.50
N TYR A 552 -22.35 -35.88 0.03
CA TYR A 552 -23.35 -36.69 -0.68
C TYR A 552 -24.72 -36.02 -0.60
N ASP A 553 -25.57 -36.23 -1.60
CA ASP A 553 -26.96 -35.78 -1.62
C ASP A 553 -27.92 -36.74 -0.86
N ASP A 554 -27.41 -37.42 0.17
CA ASP A 554 -28.18 -38.27 1.07
C ASP A 554 -28.97 -37.46 2.12
N ASP A 555 -29.84 -38.14 2.87
CA ASP A 555 -30.71 -37.50 3.86
C ASP A 555 -29.91 -36.79 4.98
N ASP A 556 -28.69 -37.26 5.27
CA ASP A 556 -27.81 -36.75 6.32
C ASP A 556 -26.75 -35.73 5.80
N ALA A 557 -26.72 -35.46 4.49
CA ALA A 557 -25.72 -34.63 3.82
C ALA A 557 -24.27 -34.99 4.22
N THR A 558 -23.98 -36.29 4.20
CA THR A 558 -22.74 -36.89 4.69
C THR A 558 -21.53 -36.28 3.97
N PRO A 559 -20.47 -35.86 4.70
CA PRO A 559 -19.25 -35.36 4.06
C PRO A 559 -18.58 -36.40 3.15
N ALA A 560 -18.29 -35.99 1.92
CA ALA A 560 -17.69 -36.86 0.91
C ALA A 560 -16.20 -36.56 0.69
N ILE A 561 -15.89 -35.29 0.40
CA ILE A 561 -14.53 -34.79 0.20
C ILE A 561 -14.27 -33.72 1.24
N MET A 562 -13.20 -33.90 2.01
CA MET A 562 -12.79 -32.98 3.07
C MET A 562 -11.31 -32.68 2.96
N GLU A 563 -10.94 -31.45 3.30
CA GLU A 563 -9.54 -31.03 3.37
C GLU A 563 -9.24 -30.40 4.72
N ARG A 564 -7.98 -30.51 5.15
CA ARG A 564 -7.43 -29.70 6.23
C ARG A 564 -5.95 -29.38 6.01
N GLY A 565 -5.54 -28.16 6.38
CA GLY A 565 -4.13 -27.76 6.46
C GLY A 565 -3.41 -28.33 7.70
N TYR A 566 -2.19 -28.82 7.50
CA TYR A 566 -1.32 -29.32 8.58
C TYR A 566 0.15 -28.94 8.30
N GLY A 567 0.76 -28.12 9.17
CA GLY A 567 2.06 -27.52 8.89
C GLY A 567 1.99 -26.59 7.69
N ARG A 568 2.85 -26.84 6.72
CA ARG A 568 2.83 -26.18 5.40
C ARG A 568 2.07 -26.99 4.35
N GLY A 569 1.67 -28.22 4.67
CA GLY A 569 1.01 -29.17 3.76
C GLY A 569 -0.49 -29.23 3.98
N ARG A 570 -1.14 -30.12 3.21
CA ARG A 570 -2.60 -30.32 3.24
C ARG A 570 -2.92 -31.80 3.18
N VAL A 571 -4.01 -32.18 3.83
CA VAL A 571 -4.55 -33.54 3.82
C VAL A 571 -5.96 -33.51 3.27
N LEU A 572 -6.22 -34.30 2.24
CA LEU A 572 -7.55 -34.55 1.68
C LEU A 572 -8.01 -35.96 2.04
N LEU A 573 -9.26 -36.07 2.46
CA LEU A 573 -9.94 -37.33 2.67
C LEU A 573 -11.10 -37.43 1.71
N PHE A 574 -11.12 -38.52 0.93
CA PHE A 574 -12.29 -38.96 0.19
C PHE A 574 -12.87 -40.19 0.86
N THR A 575 -14.16 -40.15 1.20
CA THR A 575 -14.80 -41.17 2.03
C THR A 575 -15.28 -42.40 1.26
N SER A 576 -14.95 -42.48 -0.03
CA SER A 576 -15.20 -43.62 -0.92
C SER A 576 -13.92 -44.04 -1.65
N SER A 577 -13.99 -45.12 -2.43
CA SER A 577 -12.85 -45.70 -3.13
C SER A 577 -12.45 -44.91 -4.37
N CYS A 578 -11.18 -45.03 -4.79
CA CYS A 578 -10.70 -44.40 -6.02
C CYS A 578 -11.01 -45.22 -7.27
N ASP A 579 -11.52 -46.44 -7.09
CA ASP A 579 -11.78 -47.42 -8.13
C ASP A 579 -13.30 -47.51 -8.46
N LEU A 580 -13.79 -48.66 -8.94
CA LEU A 580 -15.19 -48.87 -9.30
C LEU A 580 -15.99 -49.71 -8.29
N GLU A 581 -15.41 -50.10 -7.16
CA GLU A 581 -16.10 -50.94 -6.18
C GLU A 581 -17.22 -50.20 -5.44
N TRP A 582 -16.96 -48.96 -5.01
CA TRP A 582 -17.92 -48.20 -4.20
C TRP A 582 -18.69 -47.15 -4.99
N ASN A 583 -18.25 -46.84 -6.21
CA ASN A 583 -18.83 -45.81 -7.07
C ASN A 583 -18.55 -46.07 -8.55
N ASP A 584 -19.14 -45.28 -9.44
CA ASP A 584 -18.88 -45.37 -10.88
C ASP A 584 -18.12 -44.16 -11.47
N TRP A 585 -17.48 -43.35 -10.63
CA TRP A 585 -16.89 -42.06 -11.04
C TRP A 585 -15.86 -42.23 -12.13
N ALA A 586 -14.98 -43.23 -12.02
CA ALA A 586 -13.94 -43.49 -13.01
C ALA A 586 -14.45 -43.87 -14.41
N ARG A 587 -15.77 -44.07 -14.59
CA ARG A 587 -16.40 -44.23 -15.91
C ARG A 587 -16.74 -42.91 -16.59
N ASP A 588 -16.79 -41.81 -15.85
CA ASP A 588 -17.09 -40.47 -16.35
C ASP A 588 -15.80 -39.66 -16.54
N ALA A 589 -15.81 -38.77 -17.54
CA ALA A 589 -14.64 -37.93 -17.86
C ALA A 589 -14.25 -36.97 -16.72
N SER A 590 -15.20 -36.63 -15.83
CA SER A 590 -14.94 -35.80 -14.66
C SER A 590 -13.98 -36.41 -13.65
N TYR A 591 -13.81 -37.74 -13.65
CA TYR A 591 -12.84 -38.39 -12.76
C TYR A 591 -11.41 -37.95 -13.08
N VAL A 592 -11.02 -37.95 -14.36
CA VAL A 592 -9.67 -37.51 -14.78
C VAL A 592 -9.44 -36.06 -14.38
N ILE A 593 -10.42 -35.19 -14.62
CA ILE A 593 -10.35 -33.77 -14.26
C ILE A 593 -10.20 -33.63 -12.74
N GLY A 594 -11.07 -34.30 -11.97
CA GLY A 594 -11.06 -34.25 -10.51
C GLY A 594 -9.74 -34.73 -9.90
N MET A 595 -9.19 -35.84 -10.37
CA MET A 595 -7.92 -36.37 -9.86
C MET A 595 -6.72 -35.48 -10.20
N LEU A 596 -6.72 -34.85 -11.38
CA LEU A 596 -5.69 -33.86 -11.74
C LEU A 596 -5.79 -32.59 -10.87
N GLU A 597 -6.99 -32.09 -10.61
CA GLU A 597 -7.21 -30.93 -9.73
C GLU A 597 -6.84 -31.24 -8.27
N VAL A 598 -7.21 -32.42 -7.74
CA VAL A 598 -6.78 -32.89 -6.43
C VAL A 598 -5.26 -32.94 -6.35
N THR A 599 -4.60 -33.49 -7.37
CA THR A 599 -3.14 -33.61 -7.43
C THR A 599 -2.48 -32.23 -7.43
N GLN A 600 -2.93 -31.31 -8.27
CA GLN A 600 -2.39 -29.95 -8.36
C GLN A 600 -2.63 -29.11 -7.09
N HIS A 601 -3.79 -29.29 -6.45
CA HIS A 601 -4.15 -28.59 -5.22
C HIS A 601 -3.34 -29.07 -4.01
N LEU A 602 -3.14 -30.39 -3.90
CA LEU A 602 -2.43 -30.98 -2.76
C LEU A 602 -0.93 -31.01 -2.92
N ALA A 603 -0.40 -31.05 -4.15
CA ALA A 603 1.04 -31.08 -4.39
C ALA A 603 1.74 -29.99 -3.56
N ARG A 604 2.83 -30.39 -2.90
CA ARG A 604 3.73 -29.48 -2.18
C ARG A 604 3.95 -28.24 -3.04
N ALA A 605 3.57 -27.07 -2.55
CA ALA A 605 3.73 -25.84 -3.31
C ALA A 605 5.22 -25.64 -3.61
N GLY A 606 5.54 -25.34 -4.86
CA GLY A 606 6.87 -24.84 -5.20
C GLY A 606 7.03 -23.43 -4.63
N ASP A 607 8.20 -22.83 -4.81
CA ASP A 607 8.39 -21.40 -4.55
C ASP A 607 7.63 -20.50 -5.56
N ALA A 608 6.73 -21.10 -6.36
CA ALA A 608 5.98 -20.53 -7.46
C ALA A 608 5.15 -19.26 -7.15
N ASN A 609 4.91 -18.93 -5.88
CA ASN A 609 4.26 -17.69 -5.44
C ASN A 609 5.07 -16.90 -4.41
N ARG A 610 6.41 -16.84 -4.54
CA ARG A 610 7.23 -15.86 -3.80
C ARG A 610 7.15 -14.48 -4.43
N SER A 611 5.97 -13.85 -4.38
CA SER A 611 5.89 -12.40 -4.59
C SER A 611 6.38 -11.71 -3.31
N THR A 612 7.50 -10.98 -3.41
CA THR A 612 7.99 -10.13 -2.33
C THR A 612 8.09 -8.71 -2.85
N THR A 613 7.77 -7.74 -2.00
CA THR A 613 7.98 -6.33 -2.36
C THR A 613 9.46 -6.01 -2.29
N VAL A 614 9.98 -5.29 -3.29
CA VAL A 614 11.37 -4.81 -3.27
C VAL A 614 11.64 -4.04 -1.97
N GLY A 615 12.67 -4.44 -1.24
CA GLY A 615 13.01 -3.88 0.07
C GLY A 615 12.52 -4.70 1.27
N GLN A 616 11.65 -5.70 1.07
CA GLN A 616 11.34 -6.69 2.11
C GLN A 616 12.49 -7.70 2.26
N PRO A 617 12.79 -8.14 3.49
CA PRO A 617 13.80 -9.16 3.72
C PRO A 617 13.31 -10.54 3.24
N LEU A 618 14.10 -11.20 2.39
CA LEU A 618 13.91 -12.62 2.06
C LEU A 618 14.40 -13.49 3.21
N THR A 619 13.51 -14.30 3.77
CA THR A 619 13.84 -15.22 4.86
C THR A 619 14.00 -16.64 4.31
N PHE A 620 15.20 -17.21 4.41
CA PHE A 620 15.46 -18.58 4.02
C PHE A 620 15.61 -19.46 5.26
N ALA A 621 14.86 -20.55 5.33
CA ALA A 621 15.10 -21.59 6.33
C ALA A 621 16.35 -22.38 5.90
N LEU A 622 17.46 -22.18 6.59
CA LEU A 622 18.64 -23.02 6.40
C LEU A 622 18.31 -24.41 6.95
N ASN A 623 18.31 -25.43 6.10
CA ASN A 623 18.15 -26.82 6.54
C ASN A 623 19.44 -27.23 7.27
N PRO A 624 19.41 -27.47 8.59
CA PRO A 624 20.58 -27.95 9.30
C PRO A 624 20.76 -29.42 8.92
N SER A 625 21.60 -29.66 7.90
CA SER A 625 22.07 -30.99 7.50
C SER A 625 22.60 -31.80 8.67
#